data_AF-A0A7K4IGQ3-F1
#
_entry.id   AF-A0A7K4IGQ3-F1
#
_cell.length_a   1.000
_cell.length_b   1.000
_cell.length_c   1.000
_cell.angle_alpha   90.00
_cell.angle_beta   90.00
_cell.angle_gamma   90.00
#
_symmetry.space_group_name_H-M   'P 1'
#
loop_
_entity.id
_entity.type
_entity.pdbx_description
1 polymer ?
#
loop_
_entity_poly.entity_id
_entity_poly.type
_entity_poly.pdbx_seq_one_letter_code
_entity_poly.pdbx_strand_id
1 'polypeptide(L)'
;MYATFRKQVWRDSLLAMKNSLLSTYDLSTSAAEEELFVQSWLSDGPEYVEFSGYKRNEGRKRITDAADLIDDAVQALDKCDSAEASRVYLETLKRVVLLSNLARVLEDSVKTTYTREK
;
A
#
# COMPACT_ATOMS: atom_id res chain seq x y z
N MET A 1 23.30 22.86 -11.28
CA MET A 1 23.58 21.96 -10.14
C MET A 1 22.33 21.68 -9.28
N TYR A 2 21.58 22.70 -8.85
CA TYR A 2 20.40 22.52 -7.98
C TYR A 2 19.22 21.72 -8.55
N ALA A 3 18.97 21.79 -9.86
CA ALA A 3 17.86 21.06 -10.48
C ALA A 3 18.03 19.54 -10.42
N THR A 4 19.27 19.05 -10.61
CA THR A 4 19.61 17.63 -10.54
C THR A 4 19.50 17.11 -9.10
N PHE A 5 19.94 17.90 -8.12
CA PHE A 5 19.82 17.55 -6.70
C PHE A 5 18.35 17.40 -6.26
N ARG A 6 17.47 18.34 -6.65
CA ARG A 6 16.04 18.26 -6.30
C ARG A 6 15.35 17.04 -6.90
N LYS A 7 15.67 16.69 -8.15
CA LYS A 7 15.15 15.48 -8.78
C LYS A 7 15.59 14.22 -8.05
N GLN A 8 16.85 14.16 -7.60
CA GLN A 8 17.33 13.04 -6.81
C GLN A 8 16.56 12.91 -5.50
N VAL A 9 16.32 14.02 -4.79
CA VAL A 9 15.51 14.01 -3.55
C VAL A 9 14.09 13.50 -3.81
N TRP A 10 13.44 13.93 -4.89
CA TRP A 10 12.09 13.44 -5.24
C TRP A 10 12.08 11.96 -5.57
N ARG A 11 13.07 11.49 -6.33
CA ARG A 11 13.25 10.08 -6.64
C ARG A 11 13.45 9.25 -5.38
N ASP A 12 14.36 9.66 -4.50
CA ASP A 12 14.66 8.94 -3.27
C ASP A 12 13.43 8.91 -2.34
N SER A 13 12.68 10.01 -2.29
CA SER A 13 11.42 10.08 -1.53
C SER A 13 10.36 9.12 -2.09
N LEU A 14 10.22 9.03 -3.42
CA LEU A 14 9.28 8.11 -4.05
C LEU A 14 9.67 6.65 -3.81
N LEU A 15 10.96 6.31 -3.95
CA LEU A 15 11.46 4.96 -3.67
C LEU A 15 11.28 4.58 -2.19
N ALA A 16 11.56 5.51 -1.27
CA ALA A 16 11.31 5.29 0.15
C ALA A 16 9.82 5.05 0.43
N MET A 17 8.93 5.79 -0.24
CA MET A 17 7.48 5.60 -0.12
C MET A 17 7.04 4.23 -0.62
N LYS A 18 7.53 3.79 -1.79
CA LYS A 18 7.26 2.45 -2.32
C LYS A 18 7.67 1.37 -1.32
N ASN A 19 8.90 1.45 -0.81
CA ASN A 19 9.40 0.47 0.15
C ASN A 19 8.59 0.47 1.45
N SER A 20 8.18 1.65 1.92
CA SER A 20 7.33 1.79 3.10
C SER A 20 5.94 1.17 2.88
N LEU A 21 5.31 1.40 1.73
CA LEU A 21 4.00 0.83 1.38
C LEU A 21 4.05 -0.70 1.37
N LEU A 22 5.03 -1.27 0.66
CA LEU A 22 5.20 -2.72 0.55
C LEU A 22 5.48 -3.34 1.93
N SER A 23 6.42 -2.78 2.69
CA SER A 23 6.78 -3.29 4.01
C SER A 23 5.62 -3.19 5.01
N THR A 24 4.86 -2.09 4.98
CA THR A 24 3.69 -1.91 5.86
C THR A 24 2.59 -2.92 5.52
N TYR A 25 2.36 -3.15 4.24
CA TYR A 25 1.39 -4.16 3.80
C TYR A 25 1.79 -5.56 4.24
N ASP A 26 3.05 -5.97 4.03
CA ASP A 26 3.54 -7.30 4.41
C ASP A 26 3.46 -7.51 5.93
N LEU A 27 3.90 -6.52 6.72
CA LEU A 27 3.84 -6.57 8.18
C LEU A 27 2.39 -6.66 8.68
N SER A 28 1.51 -5.79 8.18
CA SER A 28 0.11 -5.75 8.63
C SER A 28 -0.69 -6.97 8.18
N THR A 29 -0.29 -7.61 7.08
CA THR A 29 -0.89 -8.85 6.60
C THR A 29 -0.43 -10.02 7.48
N SER A 30 0.88 -10.11 7.74
CA SER A 30 1.44 -11.14 8.63
C SER A 30 0.85 -11.08 10.03
N ALA A 31 0.74 -9.87 10.61
CA ALA A 31 0.15 -9.68 11.94
C ALA A 31 -1.34 -10.11 11.98
N ALA A 32 -2.11 -9.82 10.93
CA ALA A 32 -3.50 -10.24 10.86
C ALA A 32 -3.65 -11.77 10.70
N GLU A 33 -2.76 -12.40 9.93
CA GLU A 33 -2.75 -13.85 9.78
C GLU A 33 -2.33 -14.58 11.05
N GLU A 34 -1.37 -14.02 11.80
CA GLU A 34 -0.97 -14.54 13.11
C GLU A 34 -2.12 -14.42 14.12
N GLU A 35 -2.85 -13.31 14.13
CA GLU A 35 -4.04 -13.14 14.98
C GLU A 35 -5.11 -14.20 14.65
N LEU A 36 -5.40 -14.41 13.36
CA LEU A 36 -6.34 -15.44 12.90
C LEU A 36 -5.87 -16.85 13.29
N PHE A 37 -4.56 -17.13 13.18
CA PHE A 37 -3.99 -18.40 13.61
C PHE A 37 -4.21 -18.64 15.10
N VAL A 38 -3.87 -17.67 15.95
CA VAL A 38 -4.06 -17.78 17.41
C VAL A 38 -5.54 -18.00 17.75
N GLN A 39 -6.45 -17.29 17.09
CA GLN A 39 -7.90 -17.48 17.30
C GLN A 39 -8.36 -18.89 16.91
N SER A 40 -7.87 -19.43 15.80
CA SER A 40 -8.21 -20.80 15.35
C SER A 40 -7.62 -21.91 16.24
N TRP A 41 -6.52 -21.60 16.94
CA TRP A 41 -5.80 -22.57 17.77
C TRP A 41 -6.43 -22.74 19.17
N LEU A 42 -7.17 -21.74 19.64
CA LEU A 42 -7.88 -21.80 20.92
C LEU A 42 -9.11 -22.72 20.80
N SER A 43 -9.38 -23.51 21.85
CA SER A 43 -10.47 -24.50 21.86
C SER A 43 -11.88 -23.91 21.70
N ASP A 44 -12.05 -22.61 21.96
CA ASP A 44 -13.29 -21.84 21.75
C ASP A 44 -13.24 -20.99 20.45
N GLY A 45 -12.30 -21.31 19.56
CA GLY A 45 -12.10 -20.63 18.28
C GLY A 45 -13.25 -20.86 17.29
N PRO A 46 -13.37 -20.01 16.26
CA PRO A 46 -14.35 -20.21 15.19
C PRO A 46 -14.11 -21.52 14.43
N GLU A 47 -15.19 -22.20 14.03
CA GLU A 47 -15.17 -23.48 13.30
C GLU A 47 -14.44 -23.38 11.94
N TYR A 48 -14.36 -22.17 11.37
CA TYR A 48 -13.69 -21.88 10.11
C TYR A 48 -12.99 -20.52 10.14
N VAL A 49 -11.77 -20.48 9.59
CA VAL A 49 -10.95 -19.25 9.47
C VAL A 49 -10.46 -19.10 8.04
N GLU A 50 -10.75 -17.95 7.43
CA GLU A 50 -10.30 -17.62 6.07
C GLU A 50 -8.92 -16.94 6.11
N PHE A 51 -7.86 -17.67 5.79
CA PHE A 51 -6.50 -17.14 5.71
C PHE A 51 -6.19 -16.39 4.39
N SER A 52 -7.08 -16.41 3.41
CA SER A 52 -6.86 -15.88 2.05
C SER A 52 -7.93 -14.87 1.60
N GLY A 53 -8.34 -13.97 2.50
CA GLY A 53 -9.36 -12.95 2.25
C GLY A 53 -8.86 -11.72 1.47
N TYR A 54 -9.62 -10.62 1.56
CA TYR A 54 -9.36 -9.36 0.85
C TYR A 54 -7.88 -8.92 0.89
N LYS A 55 -7.22 -9.00 2.05
CA LYS A 55 -5.83 -8.56 2.20
C LYS A 55 -4.91 -9.24 1.20
N ARG A 56 -4.89 -10.58 1.12
CA ARG A 56 -3.99 -11.34 0.23
C ARG A 56 -4.32 -11.19 -1.26
N ASN A 57 -5.59 -10.95 -1.60
CA ASN A 57 -6.04 -10.85 -2.98
C ASN A 57 -6.05 -9.39 -3.45
N GLU A 58 -7.15 -8.72 -3.19
CA GLU A 58 -7.44 -7.36 -3.66
C GLU A 58 -6.55 -6.30 -3.00
N GLY A 59 -6.20 -6.47 -1.72
CA GLY A 59 -5.26 -5.58 -1.01
C GLY A 59 -3.86 -5.62 -1.62
N ARG A 60 -3.33 -6.83 -1.88
CA ARG A 60 -2.03 -7.03 -2.52
C ARG A 60 -1.97 -6.38 -3.90
N LYS A 61 -3.02 -6.56 -4.69
CA LYS A 61 -3.14 -5.98 -6.02
C LYS A 61 -3.07 -4.45 -5.95
N ARG A 62 -3.87 -3.81 -5.08
CA ARG A 62 -3.87 -2.34 -4.94
C ARG A 62 -2.53 -1.77 -4.47
N ILE A 63 -1.85 -2.44 -3.56
CA ILE A 63 -0.51 -2.02 -3.11
C ILE A 63 0.51 -2.16 -4.23
N THR A 64 0.39 -3.22 -5.05
CA THR A 64 1.24 -3.41 -6.24
C THR A 64 0.97 -2.31 -7.27
N ASP A 65 -0.30 -2.00 -7.55
CA ASP A 65 -0.70 -0.92 -8.48
C ASP A 65 -0.11 0.44 -8.03
N ALA A 66 -0.10 0.72 -6.72
CA ALA A 66 0.51 1.93 -6.18
C ALA A 66 2.04 1.94 -6.30
N ALA A 67 2.68 0.78 -6.14
CA ALA A 67 4.12 0.62 -6.31
C ALA A 67 4.55 0.80 -7.78
N ASP A 68 3.78 0.25 -8.73
CA ASP A 68 4.03 0.40 -10.16
C ASP A 68 3.86 1.86 -10.61
N LEU A 69 2.84 2.54 -10.09
CA LEU A 69 2.64 3.98 -10.32
C LEU A 69 3.85 4.81 -9.85
N ILE A 70 4.44 4.44 -8.72
CA ILE A 70 5.66 5.07 -8.22
C ILE A 70 6.86 4.78 -9.15
N ASP A 71 7.01 3.55 -9.63
CA ASP A 71 8.09 3.18 -10.55
C ASP A 71 8.00 3.97 -11.87
N ASP A 72 6.80 4.10 -12.43
CA ASP A 72 6.53 4.90 -13.62
C ASP A 72 6.89 6.38 -13.40
N ALA A 73 6.54 6.92 -12.23
CA ALA A 73 6.89 8.30 -11.87
C ALA A 73 8.40 8.50 -11.74
N VAL A 74 9.12 7.55 -11.14
CA VAL A 74 10.58 7.59 -11.04
C VAL A 74 11.22 7.58 -12.44
N GLN A 75 10.73 6.74 -13.36
CA GLN A 75 11.22 6.73 -14.73
C GLN A 75 10.92 8.03 -15.49
N ALA A 76 9.76 8.65 -15.23
CA ALA A 76 9.40 9.94 -15.82
C ALA A 76 10.28 11.08 -15.28
N LEU A 77 10.60 11.08 -13.98
CA LEU A 77 11.48 12.10 -13.37
C LEU A 77 12.87 12.16 -14.04
N ASP A 78 13.39 11.02 -14.47
CA ASP A 78 14.69 10.93 -15.16
C ASP A 78 14.65 11.56 -16.57
N LYS A 79 13.47 11.65 -17.20
CA LYS A 79 13.29 12.13 -18.60
C LYS A 79 12.78 13.57 -18.71
N CYS A 80 12.16 14.12 -17.66
CA CYS A 80 11.50 15.42 -17.69
C CYS A 80 12.44 16.60 -17.36
N ASP A 81 12.02 17.84 -17.58
CA ASP A 81 12.72 19.03 -17.06
C ASP A 81 12.37 19.30 -15.57
N SER A 82 12.91 20.36 -14.97
CA SER A 82 12.67 20.62 -13.52
C SER A 82 11.24 21.02 -13.19
N ALA A 83 10.50 21.64 -14.11
CA ALA A 83 9.13 22.10 -13.87
C ALA A 83 8.16 20.92 -13.99
N GLU A 84 8.35 20.11 -15.02
CA GLU A 84 7.54 18.92 -15.27
C GLU A 84 7.82 17.83 -14.23
N ALA A 85 9.07 17.68 -13.77
CA ALA A 85 9.41 16.76 -12.68
C ALA A 85 8.64 17.08 -11.38
N SER A 86 8.47 18.38 -11.05
CA SER A 86 7.67 18.79 -9.88
C SER A 86 6.21 18.38 -10.02
N ARG A 87 5.64 18.52 -11.23
CA ARG A 87 4.27 18.12 -11.53
C ARG A 87 4.09 16.60 -11.39
N VAL A 88 4.99 15.82 -11.99
CA VAL A 88 5.00 14.35 -11.90
C VAL A 88 5.05 13.90 -10.44
N TYR A 89 5.95 14.48 -9.64
CA TYR A 89 6.07 14.15 -8.23
C TYR A 89 4.78 14.44 -7.45
N LEU A 90 4.22 15.65 -7.59
CA LEU A 90 3.00 16.04 -6.86
C LEU A 90 1.78 15.21 -7.27
N GLU A 91 1.65 14.92 -8.56
CA GLU A 91 0.56 14.08 -9.07
C GLU A 91 0.66 12.65 -8.54
N THR A 92 1.87 12.10 -8.53
CA THR A 92 2.17 10.77 -7.97
C THR A 92 1.75 10.70 -6.51
N LEU A 93 2.14 11.68 -5.70
CA LEU A 93 1.74 11.75 -4.29
C LEU A 93 0.22 11.74 -4.11
N LYS A 94 -0.51 12.54 -4.88
CA LYS A 94 -1.98 12.59 -4.81
C LYS A 94 -2.61 11.25 -5.15
N ARG A 95 -2.12 10.59 -6.19
CA ARG A 95 -2.64 9.28 -6.62
C ARG A 95 -2.36 8.20 -5.57
N VAL A 96 -1.14 8.16 -5.03
CA VAL A 96 -0.78 7.22 -3.96
C VAL A 96 -1.66 7.43 -2.73
N VAL A 97 -1.87 8.68 -2.29
CA VAL A 97 -2.75 8.98 -1.15
C VAL A 97 -4.19 8.53 -1.41
N LEU A 98 -4.71 8.75 -2.62
CA LEU A 98 -6.05 8.31 -3.00
C LEU A 98 -6.17 6.77 -2.97
N LEU A 99 -5.19 6.07 -3.54
CA LEU A 99 -5.16 4.60 -3.53
C LEU A 99 -5.07 4.05 -2.10
N SER A 100 -4.20 4.62 -1.26
CA SER A 100 -4.07 4.21 0.15
C SER A 100 -5.34 4.48 0.95
N ASN A 101 -6.02 5.61 0.71
CA ASN A 101 -7.28 5.91 1.37
C ASN A 101 -8.40 4.94 0.95
N LEU A 102 -8.50 4.62 -0.34
CA LEU A 102 -9.46 3.65 -0.85
C LEU A 102 -9.19 2.25 -0.29
N ALA A 103 -7.91 1.84 -0.25
CA ALA A 103 -7.51 0.56 0.35
C ALA A 103 -7.96 0.48 1.81
N ARG A 104 -7.72 1.53 2.61
CA ARG A 104 -8.15 1.60 4.01
C ARG A 104 -9.67 1.49 4.17
N VAL A 105 -10.44 2.25 3.39
CA VAL A 105 -11.92 2.21 3.46
C VAL A 105 -12.45 0.81 3.16
N LEU A 106 -11.86 0.12 2.18
CA LEU A 106 -12.25 -1.24 1.84
C LEU A 106 -11.87 -2.24 2.95
N GLU A 107 -10.67 -2.13 3.51
CA GLU A 107 -10.24 -2.96 4.65
C GLU A 107 -11.16 -2.80 5.86
N ASP A 108 -11.56 -1.57 6.19
CA ASP A 108 -12.48 -1.28 7.29
C ASP A 108 -13.90 -1.81 7.00
N SER A 109 -14.36 -1.72 5.75
CA SER A 109 -15.66 -2.26 5.35
C SER A 109 -15.72 -3.79 5.50
N VAL A 110 -14.63 -4.49 5.17
CA VAL A 110 -14.53 -5.95 5.29
C VAL A 110 -14.56 -6.39 6.76
N LYS A 111 -13.85 -5.69 7.65
CA LYS A 111 -13.87 -5.98 9.11
C LYS A 111 -15.27 -5.87 9.72
N THR A 112 -16.07 -4.93 9.24
CA THR A 112 -17.41 -4.65 9.78
C THR A 112 -18.41 -5.77 9.47
N THR A 113 -18.22 -6.46 8.33
CA THR A 113 -19.09 -7.58 7.94
C THR A 113 -18.90 -8.79 8.86
N TYR A 114 -17.67 -9.11 9.25
CA TYR A 114 -17.39 -10.25 10.14
C TYR A 114 -17.79 -10.02 11.61
N THR A 115 -18.06 -8.77 12.02
CA THR A 115 -18.49 -8.46 13.39
C THR A 115 -20.01 -8.46 13.59
N ARG A 116 -20.80 -8.47 12.51
CA ARG A 116 -22.27 -8.40 12.59
C ARG A 116 -22.97 -9.75 12.72
N GLU A 117 -22.24 -10.87 12.65
CA GLU A 117 -22.81 -12.23 12.76
C GLU A 117 -22.57 -12.89 14.14
N LYS A 118 -22.44 -12.09 15.21
CA LYS A 118 -22.45 -12.61 16.59
C LYS A 118 -23.68 -12.16 17.36
#